data_AF-A0A1R1XDK9-F1
#
_entry.id   AF-A0A1R1XDK9-F1
#
_cell.length_a   1.000
_cell.length_b   1.000
_cell.length_c   1.000
_cell.angle_alpha   90.00
_cell.angle_beta   90.00
_cell.angle_gamma   90.00
#
_symmetry.space_group_name_H-M   'P 1'
#
loop_
_entity.id
_entity.type
_entity.pdbx_description
1 polymer ?
#
loop_
_entity_poly.entity_id
_entity_poly.type
_entity_poly.pdbx_seq_one_letter_code
_entity_poly.pdbx_strand_id
1 'polypeptide(L)'
;MSKEESISYLKNVYSDLNIVTLCDFDDKRSGCDHHLPKNYTYDNLNEKMFDIFNYTCRNFPGYKVYAKMDFDAYVNKSYATSVLKFMIDNSEKRIYYGNPFKKSENIVFMGGHFYAFTVPLLNNYCKCNVKKPEMFYEDEWLGHTLNNCTRLLNNGKSNLIHYMYMEEDKILHKEARFKGVKLDMGHTVYENQK
;
A
#
# COMPACT_ATOMS: atom_id res chain seq x y z
N MET A 1 -4.48 6.27 15.51
CA MET A 1 -3.12 5.71 15.69
C MET A 1 -2.11 6.33 14.74
N SER A 2 -2.42 6.55 13.46
CA SER A 2 -1.43 7.11 12.50
C SER A 2 -0.97 8.54 12.77
N LYS A 3 -1.72 9.33 13.55
CA LYS A 3 -1.42 10.76 13.83
C LYS A 3 -0.16 10.98 14.67
N GLU A 4 0.34 9.95 15.35
CA GLU A 4 1.57 10.01 16.14
C GLU A 4 2.84 9.81 15.29
N GLU A 5 2.68 9.44 14.01
CA GLU A 5 3.79 9.04 13.15
C GLU A 5 4.38 10.25 12.43
N SER A 6 5.71 10.31 12.37
CA SER A 6 6.40 11.45 11.77
C SER A 6 6.46 11.32 10.25
N ILE A 7 5.63 12.11 9.56
CA ILE A 7 5.64 12.23 8.09
C ILE A 7 7.01 12.72 7.60
N SER A 8 7.60 13.69 8.31
CA SER A 8 8.90 14.26 7.94
C SER A 8 10.02 13.22 8.05
N TYR A 9 10.01 12.40 9.10
CA TYR A 9 10.95 11.31 9.25
C TYR A 9 10.84 10.32 8.09
N LEU A 10 9.63 9.87 7.75
CA LEU A 10 9.41 8.92 6.65
C LEU A 10 9.90 9.50 5.31
N LYS A 11 9.51 10.74 4.99
CA LYS A 11 9.95 11.43 3.77
C LYS A 11 11.47 11.59 3.72
N ASN A 12 12.13 11.83 4.85
CA ASN A 12 13.59 11.94 4.90
C ASN A 12 14.29 10.59 4.68
N VAL A 13 13.84 9.54 5.37
CA VAL A 13 14.42 8.18 5.25
C VAL A 13 14.34 7.67 3.82
N TYR A 14 13.22 7.90 3.14
CA TYR A 14 12.96 7.42 1.78
C TYR A 14 12.95 8.55 0.74
N SER A 15 13.77 9.59 0.95
CA SER A 15 13.85 10.79 0.10
C SER A 15 14.29 10.53 -1.35
N ASP A 16 14.80 9.33 -1.65
CA ASP A 16 15.12 8.81 -2.97
C ASP A 16 13.90 8.28 -3.74
N LEU A 17 12.73 8.23 -3.12
CA LEU A 17 11.47 7.83 -3.74
C LEU A 17 10.54 9.04 -3.95
N ASN A 18 9.69 8.96 -4.97
CA ASN A 18 8.58 9.89 -5.15
C ASN A 18 7.47 9.54 -4.16
N ILE A 19 7.40 10.26 -3.05
CA ILE A 19 6.44 10.00 -1.96
C ILE A 19 5.32 11.01 -1.98
N VAL A 20 4.08 10.51 -1.96
CA VAL A 20 2.88 11.29 -1.74
C VAL A 20 2.23 10.82 -0.44
N THR A 21 1.99 11.73 0.47
CA THR A 21 1.37 11.52 1.77
C THR A 21 -0.10 11.90 1.71
N LEU A 22 -0.97 10.90 1.82
CA LEU A 22 -2.41 11.05 1.85
C LEU A 22 -2.91 10.96 3.29
N CYS A 23 -3.53 12.02 3.77
CA CYS A 23 -3.98 12.13 5.15
C CYS A 23 -5.50 12.16 5.25
N ASP A 24 -6.02 11.84 6.43
CA ASP A 24 -7.45 11.99 6.73
C ASP A 24 -7.86 13.47 6.72
N PHE A 25 -9.14 13.75 6.53
CA PHE A 25 -9.66 15.12 6.38
C PHE A 25 -9.21 16.09 7.49
N ASP A 26 -9.18 15.64 8.74
CA ASP A 26 -8.87 16.46 9.91
C ASP A 26 -7.39 16.43 10.33
N ASP A 27 -6.52 15.80 9.55
CA ASP A 27 -5.11 15.68 9.87
C ASP A 27 -4.34 16.98 9.56
N LYS A 28 -3.96 17.69 10.61
CA LYS A 28 -3.29 19.00 10.51
C LYS A 28 -1.76 18.91 10.47
N ARG A 29 -1.17 17.71 10.43
CA ARG A 29 0.28 17.55 10.42
C ARG A 29 0.89 18.20 9.18
N SER A 30 2.00 18.90 9.35
CA SER A 30 2.81 19.38 8.23
C SER A 30 3.34 18.20 7.42
N GLY A 31 3.24 18.27 6.10
CA GLY A 31 3.74 17.24 5.19
C GLY A 31 2.67 16.35 4.54
N CYS A 32 1.39 16.53 4.89
CA CYS A 32 0.26 16.00 4.13
C CYS A 32 0.19 16.67 2.75
N ASP A 33 0.33 15.88 1.67
CA ASP A 33 0.27 16.39 0.30
C ASP A 33 -1.19 16.49 -0.19
N HIS A 34 -2.08 15.64 0.35
CA HIS A 34 -3.50 15.69 0.08
C HIS A 34 -4.34 15.17 1.25
N HIS A 35 -5.50 15.79 1.46
CA HIS A 35 -6.50 15.37 2.44
C HIS A 35 -7.64 14.62 1.76
N LEU A 36 -7.86 13.40 2.22
CA LEU A 36 -8.96 12.54 1.80
C LEU A 36 -10.32 13.12 2.25
N PRO A 37 -11.45 12.71 1.63
CA PRO A 37 -12.75 13.36 1.82
C PRO A 37 -13.37 13.20 3.21
N LYS A 38 -12.84 12.33 4.06
CA LYS A 38 -13.37 12.06 5.40
C LYS A 38 -12.28 11.61 6.37
N ASN A 39 -12.69 11.40 7.61
CA ASN A 39 -11.88 10.76 8.64
C ASN A 39 -12.16 9.26 8.63
N TYR A 40 -11.11 8.45 8.68
CA TYR A 40 -11.22 7.00 8.62
C TYR A 40 -10.86 6.40 9.97
N THR A 41 -11.54 5.30 10.30
CA THR A 41 -11.27 4.46 11.46
C THR A 41 -10.79 3.10 10.97
N TYR A 42 -10.39 2.21 11.88
CA TYR A 42 -10.09 0.82 11.54
C TYR A 42 -11.26 0.13 10.84
N ASP A 43 -12.49 0.59 11.08
CA ASP A 43 -13.70 -0.04 10.56
C ASP A 43 -14.00 0.30 9.09
N ASN A 44 -13.30 1.27 8.51
CA ASN A 44 -13.55 1.74 7.15
C ASN A 44 -12.27 1.98 6.32
N LEU A 45 -11.19 1.26 6.66
CA LEU A 45 -9.92 1.35 5.92
C LEU A 45 -10.05 0.88 4.46
N ASN A 46 -10.96 -0.05 4.17
CA ASN A 46 -11.39 -0.39 2.82
C ASN A 46 -11.86 0.85 2.03
N GLU A 47 -12.68 1.71 2.63
CA GLU A 47 -13.15 2.96 2.02
C GLU A 47 -12.00 3.95 1.84
N LYS A 48 -11.07 3.98 2.79
CA LYS A 48 -9.83 4.78 2.68
C LYS A 48 -9.03 4.35 1.46
N MET A 49 -8.81 3.05 1.31
CA MET A 49 -8.10 2.48 0.17
C MET A 49 -8.80 2.77 -1.16
N PHE A 50 -10.13 2.70 -1.19
CA PHE A 50 -10.91 3.11 -2.36
C PHE A 50 -10.68 4.57 -2.74
N ASP A 51 -10.73 5.49 -1.77
CA ASP A 51 -10.54 6.92 -2.01
C ASP A 51 -9.09 7.24 -2.43
N ILE A 52 -8.09 6.58 -1.81
CA ILE A 52 -6.67 6.65 -2.19
C ILE A 52 -6.47 6.22 -3.65
N PHE A 53 -7.01 5.08 -4.05
CA PHE A 53 -6.82 4.58 -5.42
C PHE A 53 -7.55 5.46 -6.45
N ASN A 54 -8.74 5.95 -6.13
CA ASN A 54 -9.46 6.87 -7.00
C ASN A 54 -8.76 8.23 -7.14
N TYR A 55 -8.14 8.72 -6.07
CA TYR A 55 -7.27 9.89 -6.12
C TYR A 55 -6.05 9.60 -7.01
N THR A 56 -5.42 8.44 -6.83
CA THR A 56 -4.23 8.03 -7.58
C THR A 56 -4.50 7.93 -9.08
N CYS A 57 -5.61 7.30 -9.48
CA CYS A 57 -6.03 7.20 -10.88
C CYS A 57 -6.19 8.55 -11.59
N ARG A 58 -6.60 9.59 -10.86
CA ARG A 58 -6.86 10.93 -11.43
C ARG A 58 -5.62 11.82 -11.44
N ASN A 59 -4.76 11.71 -10.43
CA ASN A 59 -3.71 12.70 -10.18
C ASN A 59 -2.30 12.21 -10.51
N PHE A 60 -2.07 10.90 -10.56
CA PHE A 60 -0.74 10.34 -10.77
C PHE A 60 -0.68 9.38 -11.97
N PRO A 61 -1.15 9.75 -13.17
CA PRO A 61 -0.91 8.95 -14.35
C PRO A 61 0.59 8.98 -14.73
N GLY A 62 1.10 7.89 -15.30
CA GLY A 62 2.41 7.87 -15.96
C GLY A 62 3.56 7.21 -15.21
N TYR A 63 3.37 6.78 -13.96
CA TYR A 63 4.38 5.96 -13.27
C TYR A 63 4.32 4.51 -13.74
N LYS A 64 5.48 3.83 -13.76
CA LYS A 64 5.59 2.41 -14.12
C LYS A 64 5.19 1.47 -12.98
N VAL A 65 5.41 1.92 -11.74
CA VAL A 65 5.16 1.17 -10.50
C VAL A 65 4.56 2.12 -9.47
N TYR A 66 3.61 1.61 -8.71
CA TYR A 66 2.95 2.29 -7.60
C TYR A 66 3.08 1.43 -6.35
N ALA A 67 3.31 2.04 -5.20
CA ALA A 67 3.44 1.35 -3.92
C ALA A 67 2.54 2.00 -2.87
N LYS A 68 1.89 1.17 -2.05
CA LYS A 68 1.26 1.56 -0.80
C LYS A 68 2.23 1.26 0.32
N MET A 69 2.35 2.21 1.23
CA MET A 69 3.17 2.09 2.42
C MET A 69 2.41 2.67 3.60
N ASP A 70 2.32 1.92 4.69
CA ASP A 70 1.85 2.45 5.96
C ASP A 70 2.96 3.24 6.65
N PHE A 71 2.56 4.21 7.47
CA PHE A 71 3.49 5.03 8.23
C PHE A 71 4.24 4.23 9.33
N ASP A 72 3.79 3.03 9.65
CA ASP A 72 4.43 2.08 10.57
C ASP A 72 5.32 1.04 9.87
N ALA A 73 5.56 1.19 8.57
CA ALA A 73 6.45 0.32 7.81
C ALA A 73 7.90 0.82 7.85
N TYR A 74 8.84 -0.09 8.08
CA TYR A 74 10.27 0.09 7.87
C TYR A 74 10.76 -0.85 6.78
N VAL A 75 11.20 -0.29 5.66
CA VAL A 75 11.60 -1.01 4.46
C VAL A 75 13.11 -0.88 4.29
N ASN A 76 13.83 -1.99 4.14
CA ASN A 76 15.22 -1.96 3.75
C ASN A 76 15.37 -1.29 2.37
N LYS A 77 16.06 -0.14 2.31
CA LYS A 77 16.16 0.67 1.09
C LYS A 77 16.77 -0.09 -0.09
N SER A 78 17.90 -0.77 0.13
CA SER A 78 18.57 -1.52 -0.94
C SER A 78 17.67 -2.61 -1.51
N TYR A 79 16.93 -3.29 -0.64
CA TYR A 79 15.95 -4.29 -1.04
C TYR A 79 14.79 -3.66 -1.82
N ALA A 80 14.16 -2.60 -1.28
CA ALA A 80 13.08 -1.88 -1.94
C ALA A 80 13.48 -1.39 -3.33
N THR A 81 14.66 -0.76 -3.45
CA THR A 81 15.19 -0.28 -4.74
C THR A 81 15.35 -1.43 -5.72
N SER A 82 15.85 -2.59 -5.29
CA SER A 82 16.05 -3.75 -6.16
C SER A 82 14.71 -4.33 -6.64
N VAL A 83 13.73 -4.45 -5.74
CA VAL A 83 12.36 -4.89 -6.05
C VAL A 83 11.69 -3.92 -7.03
N LEU A 84 11.67 -2.63 -6.70
CA LEU A 84 11.04 -1.60 -7.53
C LEU A 84 11.72 -1.51 -8.89
N LYS A 85 13.06 -1.60 -8.95
CA LYS A 85 13.80 -1.66 -10.21
C LYS A 85 13.36 -2.84 -11.07
N PHE A 86 13.29 -4.04 -10.50
CA PHE A 86 12.81 -5.21 -11.24
C PHE A 86 11.39 -4.99 -11.79
N MET A 87 10.48 -4.45 -10.99
CA MET A 87 9.12 -4.15 -11.43
C MET A 87 9.06 -3.05 -12.50
N ILE A 88 9.92 -2.04 -12.42
CA ILE A 88 10.05 -0.96 -13.43
C ILE A 88 10.57 -1.53 -14.76
N ASP A 89 11.58 -2.39 -14.70
CA ASP A 89 12.20 -3.02 -15.87
C ASP A 89 11.22 -4.00 -16.55
N ASN A 90 10.22 -4.51 -15.82
CA ASN A 90 9.17 -5.43 -16.30
C ASN A 90 7.76 -4.81 -16.23
N SER A 91 7.67 -3.48 -16.35
CA SER A 91 6.43 -2.73 -16.11
C SER A 91 5.28 -3.04 -17.08
N GLU A 92 5.55 -3.73 -18.19
CA GLU A 92 4.54 -4.23 -19.13
C GLU A 92 3.80 -5.47 -18.62
N LYS A 93 4.36 -6.17 -17.62
CA LYS A 93 3.70 -7.28 -16.94
C LYS A 93 2.75 -6.78 -15.87
N ARG A 94 1.78 -7.61 -15.47
CA ARG A 94 0.88 -7.35 -14.33
C ARG A 94 1.48 -7.93 -13.06
N ILE A 95 2.47 -7.26 -12.48
CA ILE A 95 3.14 -7.72 -11.25
C ILE A 95 2.44 -7.13 -10.04
N TYR A 96 2.05 -7.97 -9.08
CA TYR A 96 1.58 -7.59 -7.76
C TYR A 96 2.56 -8.13 -6.71
N TYR A 97 3.21 -7.22 -5.99
CA TYR A 97 4.26 -7.49 -5.02
C TYR A 97 3.79 -7.24 -3.58
N GLY A 98 4.10 -8.12 -2.63
CA GLY A 98 3.88 -7.90 -1.20
C GLY A 98 3.86 -9.19 -0.39
N ASN A 99 3.29 -9.14 0.82
CA ASN A 99 3.09 -10.34 1.66
C ASN A 99 1.83 -11.09 1.24
N PRO A 100 1.94 -12.30 0.65
CA PRO A 100 0.80 -12.95 0.02
C PRO A 100 -0.12 -13.66 1.01
N PHE A 101 -1.41 -13.46 0.84
CA PHE A 101 -2.47 -14.25 1.45
C PHE A 101 -3.34 -14.88 0.37
N LYS A 102 -3.57 -16.18 0.47
CA LYS A 102 -4.40 -16.94 -0.48
C LYS A 102 -5.77 -17.19 0.14
N LYS A 103 -6.82 -16.61 -0.44
CA LYS A 103 -8.22 -16.85 0.00
C LYS A 103 -8.88 -18.01 -0.75
N SER A 104 -8.54 -18.16 -2.03
CA SER A 104 -9.04 -19.25 -2.90
C SER A 104 -8.01 -19.57 -3.98
N GLU A 105 -8.26 -20.56 -4.84
CA GLU A 105 -7.35 -20.94 -5.92
C GLU A 105 -6.97 -19.78 -6.84
N ASN A 106 -7.88 -18.81 -7.03
CA ASN A 106 -7.73 -17.75 -8.03
C ASN A 106 -7.57 -16.34 -7.43
N ILE A 107 -7.52 -16.22 -6.09
CA ILE A 107 -7.45 -14.90 -5.44
C ILE A 107 -6.35 -14.90 -4.40
N VAL A 108 -5.29 -14.16 -4.75
CA VAL A 108 -4.21 -13.77 -3.86
C VAL A 108 -4.31 -12.27 -3.63
N PHE A 109 -4.18 -11.86 -2.38
CA PHE A 109 -4.07 -10.46 -2.00
C PHE A 109 -2.76 -10.24 -1.24
N MET A 110 -2.24 -9.02 -1.31
CA MET A 110 -1.04 -8.64 -0.57
C MET A 110 -1.46 -7.91 0.69
N GLY A 111 -1.18 -8.52 1.83
CA GLY A 111 -1.49 -7.92 3.12
C GLY A 111 -0.35 -7.08 3.66
N GLY A 112 -0.68 -6.21 4.61
CA GLY A 112 0.28 -5.57 5.50
C GLY A 112 0.75 -4.20 5.01
N HIS A 113 1.96 -3.85 5.45
CA HIS A 113 2.40 -2.46 5.56
C HIS A 113 3.12 -1.91 4.33
N PHE A 114 3.49 -2.78 3.38
CA PHE A 114 4.11 -2.37 2.12
C PHE A 114 3.80 -3.35 0.99
N TYR A 115 3.21 -2.85 -0.09
CA TYR A 115 3.02 -3.62 -1.32
C TYR A 115 3.06 -2.71 -2.54
N ALA A 116 3.36 -3.28 -3.70
CA ALA A 116 3.51 -2.54 -4.94
C ALA A 116 2.87 -3.27 -6.12
N PHE A 117 2.50 -2.51 -7.14
CA PHE A 117 1.97 -3.07 -8.38
C PHE A 117 2.42 -2.25 -9.58
N THR A 118 2.61 -2.94 -10.70
CA THR A 118 2.95 -2.33 -11.99
C THR A 118 1.75 -1.64 -12.63
N VAL A 119 2.02 -0.65 -13.48
CA VAL A 119 1.02 0.19 -14.15
C VAL A 119 -0.13 -0.56 -14.84
N PRO A 120 0.01 -1.76 -15.45
CA PRO A 120 -1.13 -2.44 -16.08
C PRO A 120 -2.20 -2.88 -15.07
N LEU A 121 -1.83 -3.16 -13.82
CA LEU A 121 -2.79 -3.48 -12.75
C LEU A 121 -3.55 -2.24 -12.29
N LEU A 122 -2.85 -1.12 -12.08
CA LEU A 122 -3.51 0.14 -11.75
C LEU A 122 -4.43 0.58 -12.89
N ASN A 123 -3.98 0.48 -14.14
CA ASN A 123 -4.81 0.81 -15.30
C ASN A 123 -6.07 -0.06 -15.38
N ASN A 124 -5.96 -1.36 -15.06
CA ASN A 124 -7.12 -2.22 -14.96
C ASN A 124 -8.08 -1.73 -13.88
N TYR A 125 -7.58 -1.37 -12.68
CA TYR A 125 -8.38 -0.78 -11.62
C TYR A 125 -9.06 0.52 -12.07
N CYS A 126 -8.32 1.48 -12.64
CA CYS A 126 -8.84 2.80 -12.98
C CYS A 126 -9.88 2.78 -14.11
N LYS A 127 -9.81 1.81 -15.02
CA LYS A 127 -10.78 1.61 -16.10
C LYS A 127 -11.98 0.77 -15.67
N CYS A 128 -11.85 0.05 -14.56
CA CYS A 128 -12.91 -0.72 -13.97
C CYS A 128 -13.84 0.24 -13.24
N ASN A 129 -15.15 0.09 -13.39
CA ASN A 129 -16.13 0.87 -12.64
C ASN A 129 -16.23 0.33 -11.20
N VAL A 130 -15.16 0.49 -10.44
CA VAL A 130 -15.04 -0.03 -9.07
C VAL A 130 -16.08 0.66 -8.19
N LYS A 131 -16.93 -0.14 -7.56
CA LYS A 131 -17.91 0.34 -6.60
C LYS A 131 -17.27 0.49 -5.22
N LYS A 132 -17.91 1.29 -4.36
CA LYS A 132 -17.52 1.38 -2.95
C LYS A 132 -17.46 -0.02 -2.32
N PRO A 133 -16.47 -0.29 -1.46
CA PRO A 133 -16.29 -1.58 -0.84
C PRO A 133 -17.45 -1.95 0.10
N GLU A 134 -17.92 -3.19 0.00
CA GLU A 134 -18.85 -3.79 0.98
C GLU A 134 -18.12 -4.67 2.00
N MET A 135 -16.87 -5.06 1.69
CA MET A 135 -16.01 -5.88 2.54
C MET A 135 -15.18 -5.00 3.47
N PHE A 136 -15.01 -5.43 4.72
CA PHE A 136 -14.27 -4.73 5.76
C PHE A 136 -12.75 -4.71 5.56
N TYR A 137 -12.15 -5.86 5.22
CA TYR A 137 -10.69 -6.01 5.11
C TYR A 137 -10.14 -5.31 3.87
N GLU A 138 -9.34 -4.26 4.07
CA GLU A 138 -8.89 -3.38 2.98
C GLU A 138 -8.01 -4.07 1.94
N ASP A 139 -7.06 -4.90 2.38
CA ASP A 139 -6.07 -5.56 1.54
C ASP A 139 -6.72 -6.71 0.76
N GLU A 140 -7.62 -7.46 1.43
CA GLU A 140 -8.43 -8.49 0.79
C GLU A 140 -9.35 -7.85 -0.26
N TRP A 141 -10.05 -6.77 0.09
CA TRP A 141 -10.89 -6.02 -0.84
C TRP A 141 -10.10 -5.56 -2.07
N LEU A 142 -8.90 -4.99 -1.87
CA LEU A 142 -8.06 -4.55 -2.97
C LEU A 142 -7.63 -5.72 -3.86
N GLY A 143 -7.18 -6.82 -3.29
CA GLY A 143 -6.77 -8.01 -4.04
C GLY A 143 -7.91 -8.63 -4.86
N HIS A 144 -9.12 -8.71 -4.28
CA HIS A 144 -10.33 -9.10 -5.00
C HIS A 144 -10.64 -8.14 -6.16
N THR A 145 -10.54 -6.84 -5.91
CA THR A 145 -10.84 -5.80 -6.89
C THR A 145 -9.87 -5.85 -8.06
N LEU A 146 -8.56 -5.93 -7.80
CA LEU A 146 -7.53 -6.06 -8.84
C LEU A 146 -7.72 -7.31 -9.70
N ASN A 147 -8.03 -8.45 -9.09
CA ASN A 147 -8.33 -9.69 -9.81
C ASN A 147 -9.59 -9.57 -10.67
N ASN A 148 -10.68 -9.07 -10.09
CA ASN A 148 -11.96 -8.91 -10.79
C ASN A 148 -11.85 -7.95 -11.98
N CYS A 149 -11.24 -6.79 -11.78
CA CYS A 149 -11.03 -5.80 -12.83
C CYS A 149 -10.10 -6.33 -13.93
N THR A 150 -9.04 -7.05 -13.56
CA THR A 150 -8.16 -7.70 -14.53
C THR A 150 -8.90 -8.74 -15.36
N ARG A 151 -9.69 -9.61 -14.72
CA ARG A 151 -10.49 -10.62 -15.42
C ARG A 151 -11.52 -9.99 -16.35
N LEU A 152 -12.24 -8.96 -15.88
CA LEU A 152 -13.28 -8.28 -16.62
C LEU A 152 -12.73 -7.60 -17.89
N LEU A 153 -11.58 -6.92 -17.79
CA LEU A 153 -10.95 -6.22 -18.91
C LEU A 153 -10.14 -7.13 -19.85
N ASN A 154 -10.00 -8.42 -19.53
CA ASN A 154 -9.25 -9.38 -20.34
C ASN A 154 -10.11 -10.59 -20.72
N ASN A 155 -11.38 -10.34 -21.09
CA ASN A 155 -12.31 -11.33 -21.61
C ASN A 155 -12.51 -12.56 -20.71
N GLY A 156 -12.54 -12.36 -19.39
CA GLY A 156 -12.77 -13.45 -18.44
C GLY A 156 -11.55 -14.32 -18.14
N LYS A 157 -10.39 -14.07 -18.75
CA LYS A 157 -9.16 -14.83 -18.47
C LYS A 157 -8.71 -14.65 -17.01
N SER A 158 -8.45 -15.76 -16.33
CA SER A 158 -7.87 -15.81 -14.99
C SER A 158 -6.34 -15.88 -15.03
N ASN A 159 -5.70 -15.77 -13.86
CA ASN A 159 -4.26 -15.99 -13.67
C ASN A 159 -3.36 -15.11 -14.53
N LEU A 160 -3.81 -13.88 -14.80
CA LEU A 160 -3.06 -12.87 -15.55
C LEU A 160 -2.16 -12.00 -14.67
N ILE A 161 -2.24 -12.15 -13.35
CA ILE A 161 -1.43 -11.42 -12.38
C ILE A 161 -0.24 -12.29 -12.00
N HIS A 162 0.96 -11.74 -12.16
CA HIS A 162 2.21 -12.31 -11.68
C HIS A 162 2.43 -11.86 -10.25
N TYR A 163 2.38 -12.79 -9.31
CA TYR A 163 2.59 -12.47 -7.91
C TYR A 163 4.08 -12.58 -7.56
N MET A 164 4.60 -11.54 -6.92
CA MET A 164 5.98 -11.48 -6.42
C MET A 164 5.92 -11.35 -4.89
N TYR A 165 6.66 -12.17 -4.17
CA TYR A 165 6.53 -12.23 -2.72
C TYR A 165 7.64 -11.49 -2.01
N MET A 166 7.26 -10.81 -0.93
CA MET A 166 8.14 -10.08 -0.05
C MET A 166 9.01 -11.01 0.79
N GLU A 167 10.25 -10.60 1.04
CA GLU A 167 11.10 -11.16 2.09
C GLU A 167 10.75 -10.49 3.42
N GLU A 168 10.18 -11.25 4.36
CA GLU A 168 9.62 -10.72 5.62
C GLU A 168 10.65 -9.99 6.49
N ASP A 169 11.93 -10.39 6.46
CA ASP A 169 12.99 -9.75 7.23
C ASP A 169 13.47 -8.41 6.63
N LYS A 170 13.02 -8.06 5.42
CA LYS A 170 13.38 -6.81 4.73
C LYS A 170 12.35 -5.71 4.92
N ILE A 171 11.15 -6.04 5.39
CA ILE A 171 10.05 -5.11 5.61
C ILE A 171 9.47 -5.38 6.99
N LEU A 172 9.85 -4.52 7.93
CA LEU A 172 9.46 -4.65 9.32
C LEU A 172 8.22 -3.80 9.59
N HIS A 173 7.27 -4.38 10.31
CA HIS A 173 6.27 -3.61 11.03
C HIS A 173 6.91 -3.02 12.30
N LYS A 174 6.34 -1.94 12.84
CA LYS A 174 6.79 -1.31 14.09
C LYS A 174 6.95 -2.27 15.27
N GLU A 175 6.27 -3.41 15.25
CA GLU A 175 6.50 -4.53 16.16
C GLU A 175 7.43 -5.57 15.51
N ALA A 176 8.62 -5.75 16.08
CA ALA A 176 9.52 -6.83 15.73
C ALA A 176 9.59 -7.85 16.88
N ARG A 177 9.36 -9.13 16.57
CA ARG A 177 9.43 -10.23 17.53
C ARG A 177 10.56 -11.20 17.15
N PHE A 178 11.53 -11.33 18.05
CA PHE A 178 12.61 -12.32 17.97
C PHE A 178 12.56 -13.22 19.22
N LYS A 179 13.33 -14.32 19.22
CA LYS A 179 13.35 -15.24 20.36
C LYS A 179 13.83 -14.53 21.63
N GLY A 180 12.88 -14.20 22.52
CA GLY A 180 13.14 -13.48 23.77
C GLY A 180 13.10 -11.94 23.67
N VAL A 181 12.79 -11.36 22.51
CA VAL A 181 12.72 -9.89 22.32
C VAL A 181 11.42 -9.52 21.63
N LYS A 182 10.66 -8.61 22.24
CA LYS A 182 9.58 -7.87 21.60
C LYS A 182 9.98 -6.40 21.57
N LEU A 183 10.12 -5.84 20.37
CA LEU A 183 10.47 -4.44 20.15
C LEU A 183 9.30 -3.74 19.48
N ASP A 184 8.68 -2.79 20.18
CA ASP A 184 7.64 -1.92 19.64
C ASP A 184 8.22 -0.50 19.47
N MET A 185 8.33 -0.02 18.24
CA MET A 185 8.90 1.31 17.94
C MET A 185 7.82 2.35 17.67
N GLY A 186 7.98 3.57 18.16
CA GLY A 186 7.12 4.71 17.79
C GLY A 186 5.75 4.76 18.49
N HIS A 187 5.67 4.30 19.73
CA HIS A 187 4.59 4.64 20.66
C HIS A 187 4.88 5.99 21.36
N THR A 188 3.83 6.63 21.87
CA THR A 188 3.87 7.90 22.62
C THR A 188 5.08 7.94 23.56
N VAL A 189 6.06 8.77 23.24
CA VAL A 189 7.09 9.16 24.21
C VAL A 189 6.40 10.22 25.06
N TYR A 190 6.18 9.96 26.34
CA TYR A 190 5.73 11.00 27.25
C TYR A 190 6.69 12.18 27.08
N GLU A 191 6.20 13.31 26.57
CA GLU A 191 6.87 14.57 26.82
C GLU A 191 6.86 14.74 28.33
N ASN A 192 7.98 14.44 28.97
CA ASN A 192 8.29 15.05 30.25
C ASN A 192 8.41 16.56 29.95
N GLN A 193 7.25 17.24 29.90
CA GLN A 193 7.18 18.68 29.84
C GLN A 193 7.78 19.22 31.14
N LYS A 194 8.97 19.78 31.01
CA LYS A 194 9.54 20.72 31.96
C LYS A 194 8.74 22.02 31.94
#